data_AF-A0A928MWB5-F1
#
_entry.id   AF-A0A928MWB5-F1
#
_cell.length_a   1.000
_cell.length_b   1.000
_cell.length_c   1.000
_cell.angle_alpha   90.00
_cell.angle_beta   90.00
_cell.angle_gamma   90.00
#
_symmetry.space_group_name_H-M   'P 1'
#
loop_
_entity.id
_entity.type
_entity.pdbx_description
1 polymer ?
#
loop_
_entity_poly.entity_id
_entity_poly.type
_entity_poly.pdbx_seq_one_letter_code
_entity_poly.pdbx_strand_id
1 'polypeptide(L)'
;MAAKIDQTKRQKKLEKRMKVDKVTNWFMINLAWGVLALILLRYMENTIMIHPEKMLIPAIFFGVIAVVLFVLGGMKIIKNKSRAFNYGIFTAVAAVFSLYLTYFARIRYALGAFGDTRWWMSWGPSLAIALYLLGAFIFTAIKIARIEKNR
;
A
#
# COMPACT_ATOMS: atom_id res chain seq x y z
N MET A 1 42.44 -15.66 18.39
CA MET A 1 41.14 -16.32 18.08
C MET A 1 39.93 -15.63 18.69
N ALA A 2 39.98 -15.14 19.94
CA ALA A 2 38.85 -14.48 20.61
C ALA A 2 38.29 -13.23 19.86
N ALA A 3 39.15 -12.39 19.28
CA ALA A 3 38.73 -11.19 18.53
C ALA A 3 37.90 -11.50 17.26
N LYS A 4 38.19 -12.61 16.55
CA LYS A 4 37.40 -13.05 15.38
C LYS A 4 36.02 -13.57 15.78
N ILE A 5 35.92 -14.28 16.91
CA ILE A 5 34.63 -14.78 17.44
C ILE A 5 33.73 -13.60 17.83
N ASP A 6 34.30 -12.56 18.44
CA ASP A 6 33.54 -11.39 18.90
C ASP A 6 33.06 -10.51 17.73
N GLN A 7 33.88 -10.34 16.69
CA GLN A 7 33.47 -9.69 15.43
C GLN A 7 32.35 -10.45 14.72
N THR A 8 32.41 -11.79 14.68
CA THR A 8 31.38 -12.64 14.05
C THR A 8 30.03 -12.55 14.78
N LYS A 9 30.05 -12.50 16.12
CA LYS A 9 28.83 -12.29 16.93
C LYS A 9 28.22 -10.90 16.72
N ARG A 10 29.06 -9.86 16.63
CA ARG A 10 28.61 -8.48 16.33
C ARG A 10 27.99 -8.38 14.94
N GLN A 11 28.61 -8.95 13.91
CA GLN A 11 28.06 -8.96 12.54
C GLN A 11 26.71 -9.68 12.47
N LYS A 12 26.57 -10.87 13.07
CA LYS A 12 25.29 -11.59 13.14
C LYS A 12 24.20 -10.78 13.85
N LYS A 13 24.54 -10.05 14.92
CA LYS A 13 23.60 -9.17 15.63
C LYS A 13 23.18 -7.96 14.78
N LEU A 14 24.10 -7.41 14.00
CA LEU A 14 23.85 -6.29 13.09
C LEU A 14 22.97 -6.70 11.91
N GLU A 15 23.23 -7.85 11.29
CA GLU A 15 22.38 -8.42 10.24
C GLU A 15 20.96 -8.72 10.72
N LYS A 16 20.80 -9.20 11.96
CA LYS A 16 19.48 -9.40 12.57
C LYS A 16 18.73 -8.08 12.71
N ARG A 17 19.38 -7.02 13.23
CA ARG A 17 18.78 -5.68 13.33
C ARG A 17 18.36 -5.17 11.96
N MET A 18 19.23 -5.27 10.95
CA MET A 18 18.89 -4.85 9.58
C MET A 18 17.69 -5.62 9.00
N LYS A 19 17.54 -6.91 9.30
CA LYS A 19 16.38 -7.71 8.85
C LYS A 19 15.09 -7.24 9.53
N VAL A 20 15.13 -6.98 10.84
CA VAL A 20 13.99 -6.43 11.58
C VAL A 20 13.63 -5.05 11.05
N ASP A 21 14.60 -4.14 10.93
CA ASP A 21 14.39 -2.78 10.43
C ASP A 21 13.80 -2.76 9.02
N LYS A 22 14.22 -3.68 8.14
CA LYS A 22 13.66 -3.80 6.79
C LYS A 22 12.19 -4.21 6.80
N VAL A 23 11.81 -5.16 7.66
CA VAL A 23 10.42 -5.61 7.80
C VAL A 23 9.57 -4.52 8.43
N THR A 24 10.05 -3.88 9.50
CA THR A 24 9.37 -2.76 10.16
C THR A 24 9.20 -1.59 9.21
N ASN A 25 10.23 -1.19 8.47
CA ASN A 25 10.15 -0.09 7.51
C ASN A 25 9.16 -0.41 6.37
N TRP A 26 9.10 -1.66 5.92
CA TRP A 26 8.09 -2.08 4.94
C TRP A 26 6.66 -1.96 5.51
N PHE A 27 6.45 -2.39 6.75
CA PHE A 27 5.15 -2.24 7.42
C PHE A 27 4.77 -0.77 7.61
N MET A 28 5.69 0.06 8.11
CA MET A 28 5.45 1.50 8.33
C MET A 28 5.04 2.23 7.04
N ILE A 29 5.64 1.87 5.90
CA ILE A 29 5.25 2.42 4.60
C ILE A 29 3.81 2.02 4.25
N ASN A 30 3.47 0.73 4.36
CA ASN A 30 2.10 0.27 4.07
C ASN A 30 1.07 0.88 5.03
N LEU A 31 1.43 1.03 6.30
CA LEU A 31 0.59 1.66 7.32
C LEU A 31 0.32 3.13 6.98
N ALA A 32 1.36 3.91 6.71
CA ALA A 32 1.22 5.33 6.38
C ALA A 32 0.32 5.53 5.15
N TRP A 33 0.54 4.76 4.09
CA TRP A 33 -0.25 4.83 2.87
C TRP A 33 -1.68 4.30 3.04
N GLY A 34 -1.87 3.24 3.82
CA GLY A 34 -3.21 2.70 4.11
C GLY A 34 -4.05 3.67 4.95
N VAL A 35 -3.45 4.32 5.95
CA VAL A 35 -4.12 5.38 6.74
C VAL A 35 -4.45 6.57 5.86
N LEU A 36 -3.53 7.01 4.99
CA LEU A 36 -3.79 8.10 4.04
C LEU A 36 -4.94 7.74 3.09
N ALA A 37 -4.99 6.51 2.59
CA ALA A 37 -6.08 6.03 1.74
C ALA A 37 -7.43 6.06 2.45
N LEU A 38 -7.50 5.65 3.72
CA LEU A 38 -8.72 5.73 4.52
C LEU A 38 -9.19 7.18 4.70
N ILE A 39 -8.26 8.09 5.03
CA ILE A 39 -8.59 9.51 5.20
C ILE A 39 -9.13 10.09 3.89
N LEU A 40 -8.43 9.86 2.77
CA LEU A 40 -8.85 10.36 1.46
C LEU A 40 -10.21 9.78 1.03
N LEU A 41 -10.42 8.49 1.23
CA LEU A 41 -11.68 7.83 0.90
C LEU A 41 -12.85 8.43 1.68
N ARG A 42 -12.64 8.75 2.96
CA ARG A 42 -13.65 9.39 3.81
C ARG A 42 -13.88 10.85 3.48
N TYR A 43 -12.80 11.59 3.21
CA TYR A 43 -12.90 12.98 2.77
C TYR A 43 -13.64 13.11 1.44
N MET A 44 -13.39 12.20 0.51
CA MET A 44 -13.99 12.21 -0.82
C MET A 44 -15.34 11.48 -0.90
N GLU A 45 -15.83 10.91 0.20
CA GLU A 45 -17.01 10.03 0.23
C GLU A 45 -18.24 10.67 -0.44
N ASN A 46 -18.55 11.93 -0.12
CA ASN A 46 -19.66 12.65 -0.76
C ASN A 46 -19.44 12.89 -2.26
N THR A 47 -18.20 13.21 -2.66
CA THR A 47 -17.88 13.43 -4.08
C THR A 47 -17.99 12.14 -4.87
N ILE A 48 -17.53 11.01 -4.30
CA ILE A 48 -17.63 9.69 -4.91
C ILE A 48 -19.09 9.28 -5.09
N MET A 49 -19.95 9.57 -4.10
CA MET A 49 -21.36 9.19 -4.16
C MET A 49 -22.18 10.06 -5.12
N ILE A 50 -21.93 11.37 -5.18
CA ILE A 50 -22.74 12.30 -5.99
C ILE A 50 -22.17 12.43 -7.41
N HIS A 51 -20.85 12.40 -7.54
CA HIS A 51 -20.12 12.64 -8.80
C HIS A 51 -18.99 11.62 -9.03
N PRO A 52 -19.32 10.32 -9.17
CA PRO A 52 -18.31 9.27 -9.36
C PRO A 52 -17.47 9.48 -10.64
N GLU A 53 -18.00 10.16 -11.65
CA GLU A 53 -17.27 10.53 -12.88
C GLU A 53 -16.04 11.41 -12.61
N LYS A 54 -16.06 12.19 -11.52
CA LYS A 54 -14.91 13.01 -11.12
C LYS A 54 -13.73 12.17 -10.65
N MET A 55 -13.92 10.87 -10.38
CA MET A 55 -12.83 9.94 -10.02
C MET A 55 -11.94 9.57 -11.22
N LEU A 56 -12.33 9.94 -12.44
CA LEU A 56 -11.47 9.78 -13.61
C LEU A 56 -10.20 10.66 -13.52
N ILE A 57 -10.31 11.85 -12.94
CA ILE A 57 -9.19 12.78 -12.78
C ILE A 57 -8.10 12.18 -11.86
N PRO A 58 -8.40 11.77 -10.60
CA PRO A 58 -7.41 11.12 -9.75
C PRO A 58 -6.92 9.79 -10.35
N ALA A 59 -7.75 9.04 -11.09
CA ALA A 59 -7.31 7.85 -11.79
C ALA A 59 -6.18 8.13 -12.79
N ILE A 60 -6.36 9.14 -13.64
CA ILE A 60 -5.34 9.55 -14.63
C ILE A 60 -4.09 10.08 -13.91
N PHE A 61 -4.28 10.95 -12.92
CA PHE A 61 -3.17 11.54 -12.16
C PHE A 61 -2.30 10.47 -11.48
N PHE A 62 -2.93 9.55 -10.75
CA PHE A 62 -2.22 8.43 -10.13
C PHE A 62 -1.62 7.48 -11.17
N GLY A 63 -2.33 7.23 -12.29
CA GLY A 63 -1.81 6.40 -13.38
C GLY A 63 -0.50 6.95 -13.96
N VAL A 64 -0.45 8.26 -14.24
CA VAL A 64 0.75 8.94 -14.75
C VAL A 64 1.90 8.85 -13.74
N ILE A 65 1.63 9.13 -12.46
CA ILE A 65 2.65 9.06 -11.41
C ILE A 65 3.19 7.63 -11.27
N ALA A 66 2.32 6.62 -11.32
CA ALA A 66 2.73 5.23 -11.24
C ALA A 66 3.70 4.86 -12.38
N VAL A 67 3.37 5.24 -13.61
CA VAL A 67 4.24 5.02 -14.78
C VAL A 67 5.58 5.72 -14.60
N VAL A 68 5.59 6.98 -14.18
CA VAL A 68 6.84 7.72 -13.92
C VAL A 68 7.69 7.04 -12.86
N LEU A 69 7.10 6.59 -11.75
CA LEU A 69 7.83 5.88 -10.69
C LEU A 69 8.42 4.54 -11.17
N PHE A 70 7.69 3.79 -12.00
CA PHE A 70 8.19 2.55 -12.59
C PHE A 70 9.33 2.81 -13.58
N VAL A 71 9.20 3.81 -14.45
CA VAL A 71 10.24 4.17 -15.43
C VAL A 71 11.50 4.65 -14.72
N LEU A 72 11.39 5.59 -13.79
CA LEU A 72 12.53 6.11 -13.02
C LEU A 72 13.22 5.01 -12.18
N GLY A 73 12.43 4.08 -11.63
CA GLY A 73 12.94 2.90 -10.93
C GLY A 73 13.64 1.89 -11.86
N GLY A 74 13.14 1.73 -13.09
CA GLY A 74 13.72 0.89 -14.12
C GLY A 74 15.05 1.42 -14.66
N MET A 75 15.11 2.73 -14.91
CA MET A 75 16.30 3.44 -15.41
C MET A 75 17.40 3.62 -14.35
N LYS A 76 17.20 3.15 -13.11
CA LYS A 76 18.13 3.31 -11.97
C LYS A 76 18.49 4.77 -11.64
N ILE A 77 17.68 5.74 -12.06
CA ILE A 77 17.87 7.17 -11.75
C ILE A 77 17.66 7.40 -10.25
N ILE A 78 16.75 6.65 -9.62
CA ILE A 78 16.47 6.74 -8.19
C ILE A 78 17.40 5.79 -7.42
N LYS A 79 18.18 6.32 -6.46
CA LYS A 79 19.09 5.57 -5.58
C LYS A 79 18.43 4.34 -4.92
N ASN A 80 17.14 4.42 -4.62
CA ASN A 80 16.38 3.34 -3.99
C ASN A 80 15.27 2.79 -4.89
N LYS A 81 15.65 1.90 -5.80
CA LYS A 81 14.73 1.20 -6.71
C LYS A 81 13.57 0.51 -5.99
N SER A 82 13.84 -0.14 -4.84
CA SER A 82 12.81 -0.87 -4.09
C SER A 82 11.72 0.06 -3.54
N ARG A 83 12.08 1.25 -3.06
CA ARG A 83 11.10 2.24 -2.60
C ARG A 83 10.27 2.80 -3.75
N ALA A 84 10.92 3.17 -4.86
CA ALA A 84 10.23 3.66 -6.05
C ALA A 84 9.21 2.65 -6.58
N PHE A 85 9.58 1.36 -6.61
CA PHE A 85 8.67 0.30 -7.04
C PHE A 85 7.49 0.10 -6.09
N ASN A 86 7.71 0.14 -4.78
CA ASN A 86 6.63 0.04 -3.79
C ASN A 86 5.66 1.23 -3.90
N TYR A 87 6.17 2.45 -4.08
CA TYR A 87 5.33 3.62 -4.30
C TYR A 87 4.57 3.52 -5.63
N GLY A 88 5.24 3.08 -6.70
CA GLY A 88 4.61 2.86 -8.00
C GLY A 88 3.44 1.86 -7.93
N ILE A 89 3.62 0.74 -7.22
CA ILE A 89 2.55 -0.24 -6.98
C ILE A 89 1.39 0.41 -6.22
N PHE A 90 1.67 1.14 -5.13
CA PHE A 90 0.62 1.79 -4.36
C PHE A 90 -0.17 2.79 -5.21
N THR A 91 0.54 3.65 -5.96
CA THR A 91 -0.09 4.63 -6.84
C THR A 91 -0.88 3.95 -7.96
N ALA A 92 -0.40 2.83 -8.51
CA ALA A 92 -1.14 2.04 -9.49
C ALA A 92 -2.43 1.45 -8.92
N VAL A 93 -2.38 0.90 -7.70
CA VAL A 93 -3.58 0.40 -7.01
C VAL A 93 -4.58 1.54 -6.76
N ALA A 94 -4.12 2.73 -6.37
CA ALA A 94 -4.97 3.90 -6.23
C ALA A 94 -5.62 4.30 -7.57
N ALA A 95 -4.87 4.30 -8.67
CA ALA A 95 -5.39 4.58 -10.00
C ALA A 95 -6.48 3.59 -10.42
N VAL A 96 -6.23 2.29 -10.24
CA VAL A 96 -7.19 1.21 -10.54
C VAL A 96 -8.44 1.36 -9.66
N PHE A 97 -8.28 1.70 -8.39
CA PHE A 97 -9.41 1.91 -7.49
C PHE A 97 -10.25 3.15 -7.87
N SER A 98 -9.61 4.25 -8.26
CA SER A 98 -10.32 5.42 -8.80
C SER A 98 -11.08 5.11 -10.09
N LEU A 99 -10.51 4.26 -10.97
CA LEU A 99 -11.22 3.75 -12.15
C LEU A 99 -12.40 2.86 -11.73
N TYR A 100 -12.20 1.97 -10.76
CA TYR A 100 -13.28 1.14 -10.21
C TYR A 100 -14.45 2.00 -9.75
N LEU A 101 -14.21 3.06 -8.97
CA LEU A 101 -15.27 3.97 -8.52
C LEU A 101 -15.99 4.65 -9.70
N THR A 102 -15.23 5.08 -10.72
CA THR A 102 -15.78 5.70 -11.93
C THR A 102 -16.67 4.74 -12.73
N TYR A 103 -16.20 3.52 -12.95
CA TYR A 103 -16.88 2.52 -13.79
C TYR A 103 -18.01 1.80 -13.06
N PHE A 104 -17.87 1.56 -11.75
CA PHE A 104 -18.92 0.93 -10.95
C PHE A 104 -20.21 1.76 -11.00
N ALA A 105 -20.11 3.09 -10.97
CA ALA A 105 -21.26 3.96 -11.18
C ALA A 105 -21.93 3.76 -12.55
N ARG A 106 -21.14 3.71 -13.64
CA ARG A 106 -21.66 3.48 -15.00
C ARG A 106 -22.31 2.11 -15.17
N ILE A 107 -21.68 1.06 -14.64
CA ILE A 107 -22.20 -0.31 -14.66
C ILE A 107 -23.55 -0.39 -13.93
N ARG A 108 -23.67 0.31 -12.78
CA ARG A 108 -24.89 0.33 -11.99
C ARG A 108 -26.04 1.06 -12.69
N TYR A 109 -25.76 2.16 -13.40
CA TYR A 109 -26.75 2.81 -14.25
C TYR A 109 -27.24 1.88 -15.38
N ALA A 110 -26.34 1.06 -15.95
CA ALA A 110 -26.68 0.17 -17.06
C ALA A 110 -27.42 -1.11 -16.63
N LEU A 111 -27.13 -1.67 -15.44
CA LEU A 111 -27.68 -2.95 -14.99
C LEU A 111 -28.95 -2.82 -14.14
N GLY A 112 -29.37 -1.60 -13.79
CA GLY A 112 -30.38 -1.40 -12.74
C GLY A 112 -29.77 -1.67 -11.37
N ALA A 113 -30.03 -0.78 -10.41
CA ALA A 113 -29.31 -0.74 -9.14
C ALA A 113 -29.46 -2.04 -8.31
N PHE A 114 -28.38 -2.81 -8.14
CA PHE A 114 -28.31 -3.91 -7.18
C PHE A 114 -27.46 -3.51 -5.94
N GLY A 115 -28.04 -3.63 -4.74
CA GLY A 115 -27.36 -3.51 -3.43
C GLY A 115 -27.04 -2.09 -2.95
N ASP A 116 -26.58 -1.93 -1.70
CA ASP A 116 -26.27 -0.62 -1.10
C ASP A 116 -25.06 0.06 -1.79
N THR A 117 -25.28 1.17 -2.50
CA THR A 117 -24.23 1.93 -3.21
C THR A 117 -23.10 2.37 -2.28
N ARG A 118 -23.45 2.77 -1.06
CA ARG A 118 -22.49 3.28 -0.08
C ARG A 118 -21.57 2.18 0.42
N TRP A 119 -22.09 0.96 0.52
CA TRP A 119 -21.28 -0.20 0.85
C TRP A 119 -20.19 -0.43 -0.21
N TRP A 120 -20.57 -0.51 -1.48
CA TRP A 120 -19.61 -0.85 -2.55
C TRP A 120 -18.63 0.28 -2.88
N MET A 121 -19.03 1.54 -2.74
CA MET A 121 -18.17 2.68 -3.07
C MET A 121 -17.32 3.20 -1.90
N SER A 122 -17.70 2.94 -0.65
CA SER A 122 -17.06 3.57 0.52
C SER A 122 -16.73 2.57 1.64
N TRP A 123 -17.73 1.91 2.23
CA TRP A 123 -17.51 1.06 3.41
C TRP A 123 -16.77 -0.24 3.12
N GLY A 124 -17.13 -0.95 2.05
CA GLY A 124 -16.46 -2.17 1.60
C GLY A 124 -14.97 -1.95 1.34
N PRO A 125 -14.59 -0.95 0.52
CA PRO A 125 -13.18 -0.61 0.32
C PRO A 125 -12.46 -0.19 1.61
N SER A 126 -13.12 0.57 2.49
CA SER A 126 -12.54 0.95 3.79
C SER A 126 -12.28 -0.27 4.67
N LEU A 127 -13.23 -1.20 4.73
CA LEU A 127 -13.09 -2.45 5.47
C LEU A 127 -11.97 -3.31 4.88
N ALA A 128 -11.87 -3.40 3.56
CA ALA A 128 -10.78 -4.12 2.89
C ALA A 128 -9.40 -3.53 3.24
N ILE A 129 -9.27 -2.20 3.27
CA ILE A 129 -8.02 -1.53 3.70
C ILE A 129 -7.73 -1.84 5.17
N ALA A 130 -8.73 -1.76 6.05
CA ALA A 130 -8.55 -2.05 7.48
C ALA A 130 -8.10 -3.51 7.71
N LEU A 131 -8.74 -4.47 7.05
CA LEU A 131 -8.37 -5.89 7.12
C LEU A 131 -6.97 -6.14 6.56
N TYR A 132 -6.60 -5.47 5.45
CA TYR A 132 -5.25 -5.53 4.90
C TYR A 132 -4.20 -5.03 5.90
N LEU A 133 -4.44 -3.88 6.54
CA LEU A 133 -3.53 -3.32 7.54
C LEU A 133 -3.38 -4.22 8.77
N LEU A 134 -4.49 -4.80 9.26
CA LEU A 134 -4.45 -5.78 10.34
C LEU A 134 -3.66 -7.03 9.95
N GLY A 135 -3.89 -7.57 8.75
CA GLY A 135 -3.13 -8.71 8.22
C GLY A 135 -1.64 -8.40 8.07
N ALA A 136 -1.29 -7.22 7.56
CA ALA A 136 0.09 -6.76 7.43
C ALA A 136 0.77 -6.59 8.79
N PHE A 137 0.03 -6.13 9.80
CA PHE A 137 0.53 -6.03 11.18
C PHE A 137 0.81 -7.42 11.77
N ILE A 138 -0.15 -8.35 11.69
CA ILE A 138 0.01 -9.72 12.18
C ILE A 138 1.20 -10.40 11.49
N PHE A 139 1.30 -10.28 10.16
CA PHE A 139 2.42 -10.81 9.39
C PHE A 139 3.76 -10.25 9.86
N THR A 140 3.82 -8.94 10.11
CA THR A 140 5.03 -8.27 10.60
C THR A 140 5.42 -8.77 11.98
N ALA A 141 4.46 -8.86 12.91
CA ALA A 141 4.68 -9.37 14.26
C ALA A 141 5.19 -10.81 14.24
N ILE A 142 4.56 -11.71 13.47
CA ILE A 142 4.99 -13.11 13.32
C ILE A 142 6.41 -13.19 12.74
N LYS A 143 6.71 -12.37 11.73
CA LYS A 143 8.01 -12.39 11.06
C LYS A 143 9.13 -11.89 11.98
N ILE A 144 8.88 -10.83 12.75
CA ILE A 144 9.82 -10.34 13.77
C ILE A 144 10.02 -11.42 14.85
N ALA A 145 8.94 -12.01 15.37
CA ALA A 145 9.02 -13.07 16.37
C ALA A 145 9.82 -14.29 15.88
N ARG A 146 9.70 -14.69 14.60
CA ARG A 146 10.54 -15.76 14.02
C ARG A 146 12.01 -15.35 13.92
N ILE A 147 12.30 -14.11 13.53
CA ILE A 147 13.68 -13.60 13.45
C ILE A 147 14.35 -13.61 14.84
N GLU A 148 13.57 -13.31 15.89
CA GLU A 148 14.03 -13.35 17.27
C GLU A 148 14.14 -14.78 17.83
N LYS A 149 13.20 -15.67 17.49
CA LYS A 149 13.14 -17.07 17.97
C LYS A 149 14.15 -18.01 17.32
N ASN A 150 14.59 -17.76 16.09
CA ASN A 150 15.69 -18.52 15.44
C ASN A 150 17.06 -18.18 16.07
N ARG A 151 17.16 -18.36 17.40
CA ARG A 151 18.38 -18.32 18.20
C ARG A 151 19.32 -19.45 17.80
#